data_AF-A0A0V0QW04-F1
#
_entry.id   AF-A0A0V0QW04-F1
#
_cell.length_a   1.000
_cell.length_b   1.000
_cell.length_c   1.000
_cell.angle_alpha   90.00
_cell.angle_beta   90.00
_cell.angle_gamma   90.00
#
_symmetry.space_group_name_H-M   'P 1'
#
loop_
_entity.id
_entity.type
_entity.pdbx_description
1 polymer ?
#
loop_
_entity_poly.entity_id
_entity_poly.type
_entity_poly.pdbx_seq_one_letter_code
_entity_poly.pdbx_strand_id
1 'polypeptide(L)'
;MDDLITEDLKQILSKIVGQQATIQAIAIVKVLCATQGQQFEYANITGILCLIWDRERKAPFFRIFNPETFVLIFESEIYIDFADYYKKVNDQFYYFELVRGKHKFEQ
;
A
#
# COMPACT_ATOMS: atom_id res chain seq x y z
N MET A 1 -5.63 -2.09 24.25
CA MET A 1 -6.54 -3.01 23.53
C MET A 1 -6.22 -3.02 22.03
N ASP A 2 -5.62 -1.94 21.49
CA ASP A 2 -5.18 -1.84 20.09
C ASP A 2 -3.98 -2.74 19.71
N ASP A 3 -3.10 -3.07 20.65
CA ASP A 3 -1.91 -3.89 20.34
C ASP A 3 -2.24 -5.35 20.01
N LEU A 4 -3.28 -5.91 20.64
CA LEU A 4 -3.63 -7.33 20.46
C LEU A 4 -4.22 -7.61 19.07
N ILE A 5 -5.07 -6.70 18.59
CA ILE A 5 -5.70 -6.81 17.26
C ILE A 5 -4.63 -6.72 16.16
N THR A 6 -3.58 -5.93 16.39
CA THR A 6 -2.49 -5.74 15.43
C THR A 6 -1.62 -6.99 15.27
N GLU A 7 -1.35 -7.72 16.35
CA GLU A 7 -0.51 -8.93 16.30
C GLU A 7 -1.21 -10.13 15.64
N ASP A 8 -2.47 -10.39 15.97
CA ASP A 8 -3.25 -11.46 15.31
C ASP A 8 -3.38 -11.19 13.81
N LEU A 9 -3.65 -9.93 13.45
CA LEU A 9 -3.73 -9.48 12.06
C LEU A 9 -2.40 -9.68 11.33
N LYS A 10 -1.28 -9.31 11.97
CA LYS A 10 0.06 -9.49 11.43
C LYS A 10 0.41 -10.96 11.21
N GLN A 11 0.00 -11.86 12.11
CA GLN A 11 0.19 -13.30 11.93
C GLN A 11 -0.61 -13.84 10.73
N ILE A 12 -1.87 -13.45 10.59
CA ILE A 12 -2.72 -13.84 9.44
C ILE A 12 -2.09 -13.34 8.15
N LEU A 13 -1.75 -12.06 8.07
CA LEU A 13 -1.15 -11.46 6.88
C LEU A 13 0.21 -12.07 6.57
N SER A 14 1.03 -12.40 7.57
CA SER A 14 2.33 -13.06 7.34
C SER A 14 2.16 -14.43 6.68
N LYS A 15 1.09 -15.17 7.00
CA LYS A 15 0.78 -16.44 6.31
C LYS A 15 0.35 -16.22 4.86
N ILE A 16 -0.38 -15.14 4.58
CA ILE A 16 -0.92 -14.81 3.24
C ILE A 16 0.18 -14.26 2.32
N VAL A 17 0.97 -13.32 2.81
CA VAL A 17 2.09 -12.71 2.06
C VAL A 17 3.20 -13.74 1.84
N GLY A 18 3.34 -14.72 2.75
CA GLY A 18 4.28 -15.82 2.63
C GLY A 18 5.69 -15.46 3.10
N GLN A 19 6.57 -16.46 3.15
CA GLN A 19 7.90 -16.34 3.75
C GLN A 19 8.89 -15.51 2.92
N GLN A 20 8.59 -15.27 1.64
CA GLN A 20 9.46 -14.50 0.74
C GLN A 20 9.31 -12.98 0.91
N ALA A 21 8.40 -12.52 1.77
CA ALA A 21 8.21 -11.11 2.02
C ALA A 21 8.17 -10.80 3.52
N THR A 22 8.53 -9.57 3.87
CA THR A 22 8.52 -9.07 5.25
C THR A 22 7.57 -7.90 5.36
N ILE A 23 6.58 -7.98 6.25
CA ILE A 23 5.69 -6.87 6.54
C ILE A 23 6.41 -5.89 7.47
N GLN A 24 6.59 -4.65 7.00
CA GLN A 24 7.26 -3.56 7.71
C GLN A 24 6.28 -2.71 8.50
N ALA A 25 5.10 -2.44 7.93
CA ALA A 25 4.06 -1.64 8.56
C ALA A 25 2.68 -2.09 8.10
N ILE A 26 1.67 -1.87 8.96
CA ILE A 26 0.26 -2.18 8.72
C ILE A 26 -0.58 -0.97 9.12
N ALA A 27 -1.57 -0.61 8.32
CA ALA A 27 -2.57 0.40 8.66
C ALA A 27 -3.93 0.06 8.01
N ILE A 28 -5.03 0.45 8.64
CA ILE A 28 -6.35 0.42 8.00
C ILE A 28 -6.53 1.74 7.25
N VAL A 29 -6.84 1.67 5.95
CA VAL A 29 -6.92 2.84 5.08
C VAL A 29 -8.22 2.90 4.30
N LYS A 30 -8.64 4.11 3.96
CA LYS A 30 -9.63 4.39 2.91
C LYS A 30 -8.88 4.89 1.67
N VAL A 31 -9.14 4.28 0.53
CA VAL A 31 -8.49 4.68 -0.73
C VAL A 31 -9.32 5.77 -1.40
N LEU A 32 -8.62 6.84 -1.76
CA LEU A 32 -9.16 7.97 -2.51
C LEU A 32 -8.48 7.99 -3.88
N CYS A 33 -9.24 8.27 -4.93
CA CYS A 33 -8.74 8.46 -6.28
C CYS A 33 -8.84 9.93 -6.66
N ALA A 34 -7.79 10.47 -7.29
CA ALA A 34 -7.85 11.79 -7.86
C ALA A 34 -8.70 11.78 -9.15
N THR A 35 -9.72 12.65 -9.21
CA THR A 35 -10.48 12.95 -10.43
C THR A 35 -9.85 14.14 -11.16
N GLN A 36 -10.33 14.43 -12.38
CA GLN A 36 -9.85 15.58 -13.15
C GLN A 36 -10.07 16.86 -12.33
N GLY A 37 -8.97 17.56 -11.99
CA GLY A 37 -9.01 18.78 -11.16
C GLY A 37 -8.50 18.63 -9.72
N GLN A 38 -7.77 17.55 -9.39
CA GLN A 38 -7.19 17.30 -8.05
C GLN A 38 -8.23 17.16 -6.92
N GLN A 39 -9.48 16.86 -7.27
CA GLN A 39 -10.47 16.45 -6.28
C GLN A 39 -10.27 14.96 -5.96
N PHE A 40 -10.33 14.61 -4.69
CA PHE A 40 -10.15 13.23 -4.24
C PHE A 40 -11.52 12.63 -3.91
N GLU A 41 -11.87 11.56 -4.60
CA GLU A 41 -13.13 10.85 -4.41
C GLU A 41 -12.88 9.48 -3.78
N TYR A 42 -13.77 9.06 -2.89
CA TYR A 42 -13.66 7.77 -2.24
C TYR A 42 -13.86 6.64 -3.27
N ALA A 43 -12.86 5.77 -3.40
CA ALA A 43 -12.85 4.70 -4.40
C ALA A 43 -13.73 3.50 -4.01
N ASN A 44 -14.56 3.63 -2.97
CA ASN A 44 -15.28 2.54 -2.33
C ASN A 44 -14.39 1.38 -1.86
N ILE A 45 -13.14 1.69 -1.50
CA ILE A 45 -12.16 0.73 -1.01
C ILE A 45 -11.72 1.14 0.39
N THR A 46 -12.07 0.31 1.37
CA THR A 46 -11.46 0.32 2.70
C THR A 46 -10.69 -0.99 2.84
N GLY A 47 -9.45 -0.94 3.30
CA GLY A 47 -8.61 -2.13 3.37
C GLY A 47 -7.44 -2.03 4.32
N ILE A 48 -6.76 -3.15 4.49
CA ILE A 48 -5.55 -3.25 5.29
C ILE A 48 -4.36 -3.00 4.38
N LEU A 49 -3.75 -1.82 4.50
CA LEU A 49 -2.52 -1.48 3.81
C LEU A 49 -1.33 -2.10 4.54
N CYS A 50 -0.50 -2.82 3.79
CA CYS A 50 0.78 -3.33 4.22
C CYS A 50 1.89 -2.69 3.40
N LEU A 51 2.90 -2.16 4.09
CA LEU A 51 4.21 -1.93 3.50
C LEU A 51 5.00 -3.22 3.64
N ILE A 52 5.43 -3.79 2.53
CA ILE A 52 6.19 -5.05 2.51
C ILE A 52 7.51 -4.88 1.79
N TRP A 53 8.51 -5.65 2.21
CA TRP A 53 9.71 -5.90 1.42
C TRP A 53 9.62 -7.30 0.80
N ASP A 54 9.50 -7.39 -0.52
CA ASP A 54 9.41 -8.65 -1.25
C ASP A 54 10.82 -9.08 -1.69
N ARG A 55 11.33 -10.18 -1.13
CA ARG A 55 12.71 -10.65 -1.36
C ARG A 55 12.86 -11.35 -2.71
N GLU A 56 11.79 -11.92 -3.24
CA GLU A 56 11.80 -12.56 -4.56
C GLU A 56 11.93 -11.48 -5.63
N ARG A 57 11.12 -10.42 -5.52
CA ARG A 57 11.15 -9.27 -6.43
C ARG A 57 12.26 -8.27 -6.13
N LYS A 58 12.88 -8.37 -4.95
CA LYS A 58 13.93 -7.45 -4.44
C LYS A 58 13.49 -5.99 -4.40
N ALA A 59 12.21 -5.76 -4.09
CA ALA A 59 11.62 -4.43 -4.10
C ALA A 59 10.58 -4.26 -2.98
N PRO A 60 10.35 -3.02 -2.51
CA PRO A 60 9.26 -2.74 -1.59
C PRO A 60 7.93 -2.58 -2.33
N PHE A 61 6.83 -2.99 -1.68
CA PHE A 61 5.48 -2.87 -2.22
C PHE A 61 4.51 -2.32 -1.17
N PHE A 62 3.54 -1.55 -1.66
CA PHE A 62 2.27 -1.38 -0.97
C PHE A 62 1.30 -2.45 -1.45
N ARG A 63 0.72 -3.20 -0.52
CA ARG A 63 -0.39 -4.13 -0.78
C ARG A 63 -1.58 -3.74 0.08
N ILE A 64 -2.78 -3.72 -0.50
CA ILE A 64 -4.02 -3.56 0.25
C ILE A 64 -4.80 -4.86 0.19
N PHE A 65 -5.23 -5.34 1.34
CA PHE A 65 -6.08 -6.52 1.48
C PHE A 65 -7.49 -6.11 1.90
N ASN A 66 -8.49 -6.82 1.38
CA ASN A 66 -9.86 -6.72 1.90
C ASN A 66 -9.88 -7.20 3.37
N PRO A 67 -10.48 -6.46 4.31
CA PRO A 67 -10.41 -6.79 5.73
C PRO A 67 -11.26 -8.00 6.14
N GLU A 68 -12.25 -8.38 5.34
CA GLU A 68 -13.16 -9.50 5.61
C GLU A 68 -12.64 -10.80 4.97
N THR A 69 -12.14 -10.71 3.74
CA THR A 69 -11.74 -11.88 2.94
C THR A 69 -10.22 -12.09 2.88
N PHE A 70 -9.44 -11.10 3.30
CA PHE A 70 -7.98 -11.03 3.15
C PHE A 70 -7.47 -11.22 1.71
N VAL A 71 -8.34 -11.03 0.73
CA VAL A 71 -7.98 -11.04 -0.69
C VAL A 71 -7.21 -9.76 -1.02
N LEU A 72 -6.12 -9.89 -1.79
CA LEU A 72 -5.37 -8.76 -2.31
C LEU A 72 -6.23 -7.97 -3.30
N ILE A 73 -6.45 -6.68 -3.02
CA ILE A 73 -7.28 -5.79 -3.84
C ILE A 73 -6.48 -4.71 -4.57
N PHE A 74 -5.27 -4.41 -4.09
CA PHE A 74 -4.37 -3.44 -4.72
C PHE A 74 -2.92 -3.81 -4.42
N GLU A 75 -2.04 -3.62 -5.41
CA GLU A 75 -0.59 -3.75 -5.27
C GLU A 75 0.09 -2.64 -6.08
N SER A 76 1.10 -2.01 -5.50
CA SER A 76 2.03 -1.13 -6.21
C SER A 76 3.44 -1.32 -5.69
N GLU A 77 4.39 -1.45 -6.60
CA GLU A 77 5.80 -1.33 -6.29
C GLU A 77 6.11 0.12 -5.87
N ILE A 78 7.01 0.28 -4.90
CA ILE A 78 7.55 1.57 -4.52
C ILE A 78 8.75 1.87 -5.43
N TYR A 79 8.62 2.92 -6.23
CA TYR A 79 9.63 3.33 -7.22
C TYR A 79 10.78 4.13 -6.60
N ILE A 80 11.87 4.28 -7.36
CA ILE A 80 13.01 5.13 -7.00
C ILE A 80 12.51 6.56 -6.80
N ASP A 81 13.02 7.26 -5.78
CA ASP A 81 12.62 8.62 -5.42
C ASP A 81 11.17 8.76 -4.93
N PHE A 82 10.51 7.67 -4.51
CA PHE A 82 9.14 7.70 -3.97
C PHE A 82 8.92 8.78 -2.89
N ALA A 83 9.92 9.03 -2.05
CA ALA A 83 9.85 10.05 -1.00
C ALA A 83 9.57 11.46 -1.55
N ASP A 84 10.01 11.76 -2.78
CA ASP A 84 9.81 13.07 -3.43
C ASP A 84 8.38 13.25 -3.96
N TYR A 85 7.68 12.14 -4.21
CA TYR A 85 6.31 12.12 -4.76
C TYR A 85 5.24 11.77 -3.71
N TYR A 86 5.65 11.27 -2.54
CA TYR A 86 4.76 10.98 -1.43
C TYR A 86 4.43 12.24 -0.64
N LYS A 87 3.18 12.71 -0.76
CA LYS A 87 2.75 13.99 -0.21
C LYS A 87 1.79 13.80 0.94
N LYS A 88 2.10 14.43 2.07
CA LYS A 88 1.21 14.58 3.21
C LYS A 88 0.31 15.80 3.00
N VAL A 89 -1.01 15.60 3.01
CA VAL A 89 -2.00 16.69 3.00
C VAL A 89 -2.31 17.12 4.41
N ASN A 90 -2.50 16.15 5.31
CA ASN A 90 -2.69 16.35 6.74
C ASN A 90 -2.27 15.07 7.50
N ASP A 91 -2.50 15.01 8.81
CA ASP A 91 -2.07 13.87 9.64
C ASP A 91 -2.69 12.52 9.26
N GLN A 92 -3.81 12.52 8.55
CA GLN A 92 -4.57 11.32 8.20
C GLN A 92 -4.65 11.07 6.68
N PHE A 93 -4.16 12.00 5.87
CA PHE A 93 -4.28 11.90 4.42
C PHE A 93 -2.95 12.15 3.72
N TYR A 94 -2.53 11.11 3.00
CA TYR A 94 -1.33 11.07 2.19
C TYR A 94 -1.71 10.58 0.78
N TYR A 95 -1.00 11.05 -0.23
CA TYR A 95 -1.19 10.59 -1.60
C TYR A 95 0.15 10.49 -2.32
N PHE A 96 0.16 9.69 -3.38
CA PHE A 96 1.25 9.59 -4.33
C PHE A 96 0.68 9.28 -5.70
N GLU A 97 1.43 9.60 -6.75
CA GLU A 97 1.04 9.23 -8.10
C GLU A 97 1.45 7.80 -8.40
N LEU A 98 0.52 7.05 -8.99
CA LEU A 98 0.82 5.73 -9.53
C LEU A 98 1.55 5.91 -10.85
N VAL A 99 2.84 5.59 -10.84
CA VAL A 99 3.64 5.57 -12.06
C VAL A 99 3.14 4.42 -12.93
N ARG A 100 2.35 4.74 -13.96
CA ARG A 100 2.04 3.76 -15.01
C ARG A 100 3.34 3.51 -15.77
N GLY A 101 3.83 2.27 -15.73
CA GLY A 101 5.05 1.86 -16.39
C GLY A 101 5.18 2.42 -17.81
N LYS A 102 5.99 3.47 -17.95
CA LYS A 102 6.64 3.90 -19.18
C LYS A 102 8.07 4.30 -18.82
N HIS A 103 8.87 3.32 -18.38
CA HIS A 103 10.31 3.45 -18.53
C HIS A 103 10.63 3.41 -20.03
N LYS A 104 10.49 4.55 -20.71
CA LYS A 104 11.38 4.83 -21.83
C LYS A 104 12.67 5.34 -21.19
N PHE A 105 13.65 4.47 -21.11
CA PHE A 105 15.03 4.90 -20.98
C PHE A 105 15.35 5.67 -22.28
N GLU A 106 15.33 7.00 -22.22
CA GLU A 106 16.04 7.81 -23.20
C GLU A 106 17.49 7.88 -22.72
N GLN A 107 18.38 7.19 -23.45
CA GLN A 107 19.82 7.44 -23.45
C GLN A 107 20.11 8.61 -24.39
#